data_AF-A0A370G6E0-F1
#
_entry.id   AF-A0A370G6E0-F1
#
_cell.length_a   1.000
_cell.length_b   1.000
_cell.length_c   1.000
_cell.angle_alpha   90.00
_cell.angle_beta   90.00
_cell.angle_gamma   90.00
#
_symmetry.space_group_name_H-M   'P 1'
#
loop_
_entity.id
_entity.type
_entity.pdbx_description
1 polymer ?
#
loop_
_entity_poly.entity_id
_entity_poly.type
_entity_poly.pdbx_seq_one_letter_code
_entity_poly.pdbx_strand_id
1 'polypeptide(L)'
;MTMSLTTQFCTMLAMIAMGSFFGAALDTYSRFLKRNKRKRWLVFINDVLFWVMYGLFTFYILYKVNFGEVRFYIFIAILCGFAAYQALFKKAYLKLLEIFIRMTIKIYLMIVKTIQLMLVRPVTWIFFTLTTIVFTLLKGIWTLVKALLKILLWLLKIFLAPIFWMMKIFWKLMPKKIKKSVEKLYNYLAGKWKRVKNYINNKISFWKKRE
;
A
#
# COMPACT_ATOMS: atom_id res chain seq x y z
N MET A 1 -58.12 20.50 -29.43
CA MET A 1 -57.38 21.75 -29.18
C MET A 1 -56.39 21.94 -30.31
N THR A 2 -56.48 23.03 -31.05
CA THR A 2 -55.43 23.42 -32.00
C THR A 2 -54.21 23.91 -31.21
N MET A 3 -53.02 23.46 -31.58
CA MET A 3 -51.79 23.89 -30.90
C MET A 3 -51.55 25.38 -31.15
N SER A 4 -51.33 26.14 -30.07
CA SER A 4 -51.01 27.56 -30.19
C SER A 4 -49.65 27.77 -30.86
N LEU A 5 -49.48 28.90 -31.56
CA LEU A 5 -48.20 29.29 -32.16
C LEU A 5 -47.08 29.36 -31.11
N THR A 6 -47.41 29.85 -29.91
CA THR A 6 -46.51 29.91 -28.76
C THR A 6 -46.00 28.52 -28.36
N THR A 7 -46.90 27.54 -28.29
CA THR A 7 -46.50 26.14 -28.02
C THR A 7 -45.54 25.65 -29.08
N GLN A 8 -45.79 25.92 -30.37
CA GLN A 8 -44.90 25.50 -31.46
C GLN A 8 -43.50 26.12 -31.33
N PHE A 9 -43.39 27.43 -31.05
CA PHE A 9 -42.10 28.07 -30.81
C PHE A 9 -41.37 27.52 -29.58
N CYS A 10 -42.08 27.34 -28.46
CA CYS A 10 -41.51 26.72 -27.27
C CYS A 10 -40.99 25.30 -27.55
N THR A 11 -41.73 24.50 -28.34
CA THR A 11 -41.28 23.16 -28.73
C THR A 11 -40.02 23.21 -29.59
N MET A 12 -39.96 24.12 -30.58
CA MET A 12 -38.76 24.27 -31.41
C MET A 12 -37.54 24.66 -30.58
N LEU A 13 -37.66 25.66 -29.69
CA LEU A 13 -36.57 26.08 -28.82
C LEU A 13 -36.14 24.97 -27.86
N ALA A 14 -37.10 24.25 -27.27
CA ALA A 14 -36.79 23.11 -26.41
C ALA A 14 -36.05 22.01 -27.19
N MET A 15 -36.42 21.74 -28.44
CA MET A 15 -35.78 20.72 -29.27
C MET A 15 -34.39 21.16 -29.76
N ILE A 16 -34.18 22.45 -30.04
CA ILE A 16 -32.85 23.03 -30.29
C ILE A 16 -31.95 22.89 -29.05
N ALA A 17 -32.50 23.18 -27.86
CA ALA A 17 -31.78 22.98 -26.61
C ALA A 17 -31.44 21.49 -26.40
N MET A 18 -32.36 20.57 -26.70
CA MET A 18 -32.12 19.13 -26.63
C MET A 18 -31.06 18.64 -27.62
N GLY A 19 -31.00 19.21 -28.82
CA GLY A 19 -29.93 18.96 -29.79
C GLY A 19 -28.58 19.49 -29.33
N SER A 20 -28.57 20.65 -28.69
CA SER A 20 -27.34 21.21 -28.11
C SER A 20 -26.85 20.37 -26.93
N PHE A 21 -27.79 19.94 -26.06
CA PHE A 21 -27.53 19.03 -24.96
C PHE A 21 -27.01 17.68 -25.44
N PHE A 22 -27.53 17.15 -26.55
CA PHE A 22 -27.02 15.93 -27.18
C PHE A 22 -25.54 16.05 -27.52
N GLY A 23 -25.15 17.15 -28.16
CA GLY A 23 -23.75 17.38 -28.52
C GLY A 23 -22.85 17.45 -27.30
N ALA A 24 -23.28 18.16 -26.25
CA ALA A 24 -22.56 18.22 -24.99
C ALA A 24 -22.43 16.82 -24.36
N ALA A 25 -23.54 16.09 -24.23
CA ALA A 25 -23.59 14.76 -23.63
C ALA A 25 -22.75 13.73 -24.41
N LEU A 26 -22.74 13.80 -25.75
CA LEU A 26 -21.92 12.95 -26.60
C LEU A 26 -20.42 13.23 -26.40
N ASP A 27 -20.03 14.49 -26.34
CA ASP A 27 -18.65 14.88 -26.05
C ASP A 27 -18.22 14.43 -24.64
N THR A 28 -19.09 14.57 -23.62
CA THR A 28 -18.84 14.03 -22.27
C THR A 28 -18.66 12.52 -22.33
N TYR A 29 -19.62 11.81 -22.94
CA TYR A 29 -19.67 10.37 -23.03
C TYR A 29 -18.40 9.82 -23.71
N SER A 30 -18.01 10.39 -24.85
CA SER A 30 -16.80 10.00 -25.58
C SER A 30 -15.52 10.16 -24.74
N ARG A 31 -15.43 11.22 -23.93
CA ARG A 31 -14.28 11.51 -23.06
C ARG A 31 -14.14 10.47 -21.94
N PHE A 32 -15.25 10.03 -21.34
CA PHE A 32 -15.25 9.05 -20.25
C PHE A 32 -15.11 7.61 -20.74
N LEU A 33 -15.72 7.26 -21.87
CA LEU A 33 -15.73 5.88 -22.37
C LEU A 33 -14.33 5.41 -22.82
N LYS A 34 -13.49 6.32 -23.33
CA LYS A 34 -12.13 6.05 -23.87
C LYS A 34 -12.10 4.77 -24.70
N ARG A 35 -12.82 4.79 -25.82
CA ARG A 35 -13.20 3.63 -26.65
C ARG A 35 -12.07 2.61 -26.90
N ASN A 36 -10.84 3.05 -27.19
CA ASN A 36 -9.71 2.17 -27.46
C ASN A 36 -9.22 1.34 -26.27
N LYS A 37 -9.53 1.76 -25.03
CA LYS A 37 -9.05 1.07 -23.81
C LYS A 37 -10.07 0.11 -23.22
N ARG A 38 -11.32 0.12 -23.71
CA ARG A 38 -12.44 -0.62 -23.10
C ARG A 38 -12.86 -1.79 -23.99
N LYS A 39 -13.26 -2.91 -23.37
CA LYS A 39 -13.78 -4.10 -24.07
C LYS A 39 -14.98 -3.73 -24.96
N ARG A 40 -15.04 -4.29 -26.17
CA ARG A 40 -16.05 -3.97 -27.20
C ARG A 40 -17.50 -4.17 -26.70
N TRP A 41 -17.76 -5.23 -25.94
CA TRP A 41 -19.09 -5.49 -25.35
C TRP A 41 -19.53 -4.41 -24.36
N LEU A 42 -18.62 -3.89 -23.54
CA LEU A 42 -18.95 -2.80 -22.60
C LEU A 42 -19.25 -1.50 -23.35
N VAL A 43 -18.50 -1.20 -24.42
CA VAL A 43 -18.79 -0.04 -25.29
C VAL A 43 -20.18 -0.18 -25.89
N PHE A 44 -20.54 -1.35 -26.40
CA PHE A 44 -21.87 -1.60 -26.97
C PHE A 44 -23.00 -1.38 -25.96
N ILE A 45 -22.89 -1.94 -24.75
CA ILE A 45 -23.92 -1.76 -23.70
C ILE A 45 -24.07 -0.28 -23.33
N ASN A 46 -22.95 0.44 -23.19
CA ASN A 46 -22.99 1.86 -22.87
C ASN A 46 -23.56 2.70 -24.03
N ASP A 47 -23.28 2.34 -25.29
CA ASP A 47 -23.83 3.03 -26.47
C ASP A 47 -25.36 2.85 -26.50
N VAL A 48 -25.85 1.61 -26.30
CA VAL A 48 -27.29 1.34 -26.20
C VAL A 48 -27.94 2.11 -25.06
N LEU A 49 -27.32 2.10 -23.87
CA LEU A 49 -27.84 2.81 -22.71
C LEU A 49 -27.90 4.33 -22.96
N PHE A 50 -26.87 4.90 -23.58
CA PHE A 50 -26.83 6.31 -23.93
C PHE A 50 -27.97 6.70 -24.88
N TRP A 51 -28.17 5.95 -25.95
CA TRP A 51 -29.26 6.21 -26.91
C TRP A 51 -30.64 6.07 -26.29
N VAL A 52 -30.87 5.04 -25.47
CA VAL A 52 -32.14 4.85 -24.75
C VAL A 52 -32.38 6.00 -23.78
N MET A 53 -31.40 6.37 -22.96
CA MET A 53 -31.53 7.47 -22.01
C MET A 53 -31.77 8.81 -22.71
N TYR A 54 -31.03 9.12 -23.77
CA TYR A 54 -31.21 10.35 -24.53
C TYR A 54 -32.57 10.39 -25.23
N GLY A 55 -33.00 9.28 -25.84
CA GLY A 55 -34.30 9.15 -26.49
C GLY A 55 -35.45 9.34 -25.52
N LEU A 56 -35.42 8.66 -24.37
CA LEU A 56 -36.43 8.80 -23.31
C LEU A 56 -36.46 10.22 -22.74
N PHE A 57 -35.29 10.82 -22.51
CA PHE A 57 -35.22 12.18 -21.97
C PHE A 57 -35.74 13.22 -22.97
N THR A 58 -35.38 13.10 -24.24
CA THR A 58 -35.89 13.97 -25.31
C THR A 58 -37.40 13.80 -25.50
N PHE A 59 -37.89 12.56 -25.48
CA PHE A 59 -39.32 12.27 -25.55
C PHE A 59 -40.07 12.83 -24.34
N TYR A 60 -39.52 12.73 -23.13
CA TYR A 60 -40.11 13.31 -21.92
C TYR A 60 -40.24 14.83 -22.02
N ILE A 61 -39.20 15.52 -22.49
CA ILE A 61 -39.27 16.98 -22.72
C ILE A 61 -40.30 17.29 -23.80
N LEU A 62 -40.32 16.52 -24.89
CA LEU A 62 -41.32 16.70 -25.95
C LEU A 62 -42.75 16.45 -25.44
N TYR A 63 -42.93 15.48 -24.54
CA TYR A 63 -44.20 15.21 -23.87
C TYR A 63 -44.66 16.38 -23.02
N LYS A 64 -43.74 16.99 -22.25
CA LYS A 64 -44.04 18.15 -21.42
C LYS A 64 -44.43 19.40 -22.22
N VAL A 65 -43.81 19.62 -23.38
CA VAL A 65 -44.00 20.86 -24.14
C VAL A 65 -45.05 20.72 -25.26
N ASN A 66 -45.20 19.52 -25.86
CA ASN A 66 -46.09 19.27 -27.00
C ASN A 66 -47.01 18.06 -26.83
N PHE A 67 -47.21 17.57 -25.61
CA PHE A 67 -47.93 16.31 -25.35
C PHE A 67 -47.38 15.10 -26.12
N GLY A 68 -46.14 15.17 -26.60
CA GLY A 68 -45.46 14.07 -27.28
C GLY A 68 -45.80 13.98 -28.76
N GLU A 69 -46.42 15.01 -29.34
CA GLU A 69 -46.71 15.04 -30.77
C GLU A 69 -45.39 15.16 -31.56
N VAL A 70 -45.03 14.07 -32.25
CA VAL A 70 -43.84 13.98 -33.09
C VAL A 70 -44.18 14.50 -34.49
N ARG A 71 -43.43 15.50 -34.94
CA ARG A 71 -43.57 16.16 -36.24
C ARG A 71 -42.21 16.34 -36.88
N PHE A 72 -42.16 16.48 -38.21
CA PHE A 72 -40.90 16.52 -38.95
C PHE A 72 -39.96 17.69 -38.53
N TYR A 73 -40.52 18.86 -38.24
CA TYR A 73 -39.72 20.02 -37.84
C TYR A 73 -38.97 19.84 -36.50
N ILE A 74 -39.40 18.90 -35.64
CA ILE A 74 -38.73 18.58 -34.38
C ILE A 74 -37.35 17.99 -34.66
N PHE A 75 -37.24 17.10 -35.64
CA PHE A 75 -35.97 16.52 -36.03
C PHE A 75 -35.02 17.59 -36.58
N ILE A 76 -35.53 18.52 -37.39
CA ILE A 76 -34.76 19.67 -37.90
C ILE A 76 -34.27 20.55 -36.74
N ALA A 77 -35.14 20.82 -35.76
CA ALA A 77 -34.79 21.61 -34.58
C ALA A 77 -33.66 20.94 -33.76
N ILE A 78 -33.72 19.63 -33.54
CA ILE A 78 -32.65 18.87 -32.87
C ILE A 78 -31.35 18.93 -33.67
N LEU A 79 -31.40 18.70 -35.00
CA LEU A 79 -30.22 18.77 -35.86
C LEU A 79 -29.59 20.17 -35.87
N CYS A 80 -30.42 21.21 -35.93
CA CYS A 80 -29.99 22.60 -35.85
C CYS A 80 -29.32 22.91 -34.50
N GLY A 81 -29.93 22.47 -33.40
CA GLY A 81 -29.34 22.60 -32.06
C GLY A 81 -27.99 21.89 -31.93
N PHE A 82 -27.89 20.67 -32.46
CA PHE A 82 -26.62 19.95 -32.48
C PHE A 82 -25.55 20.65 -33.30
N ALA A 83 -25.90 21.18 -34.49
CA ALA A 83 -24.99 21.95 -35.32
C ALA A 83 -24.55 23.25 -34.63
N ALA A 84 -25.47 23.96 -33.97
CA ALA A 84 -25.17 25.14 -33.18
C ALA A 84 -24.22 24.83 -32.02
N TYR A 85 -24.41 23.70 -31.33
CA TYR A 85 -23.46 23.23 -30.32
C TYR A 85 -22.07 22.98 -30.92
N GLN A 86 -22.00 22.24 -32.03
CA GLN A 86 -20.73 21.88 -32.66
C GLN A 86 -19.94 23.12 -33.12
N ALA A 87 -20.63 24.13 -33.67
CA ALA A 87 -20.00 25.33 -34.21
C ALA A 87 -19.65 26.37 -33.14
N LEU A 88 -20.55 26.66 -32.19
CA LEU A 88 -20.37 27.74 -31.21
C LEU A 88 -19.89 27.25 -29.85
N PHE A 89 -20.55 26.23 -29.29
CA PHE A 89 -20.41 25.90 -27.87
C PHE A 89 -19.34 24.85 -27.58
N LYS A 90 -18.99 24.00 -28.54
CA LYS A 90 -18.06 22.87 -28.35
C LYS A 90 -16.74 23.25 -27.69
N LYS A 91 -16.08 24.29 -28.20
CA LYS A 91 -14.77 24.73 -27.67
C LYS A 91 -14.88 25.19 -26.21
N ALA A 92 -15.89 26.01 -25.92
CA ALA A 92 -16.14 26.51 -24.56
C ALA A 92 -16.49 25.37 -23.61
N TYR A 93 -17.39 24.47 -24.03
CA TYR A 93 -17.81 23.31 -23.27
C TYR A 93 -16.65 22.38 -22.93
N LEU A 94 -15.81 22.02 -23.91
CA LEU A 94 -14.65 21.15 -23.68
C LEU A 94 -13.62 21.79 -22.74
N LYS A 95 -13.41 23.12 -22.83
CA LYS A 95 -12.53 23.85 -21.90
C LYS A 95 -13.07 23.81 -20.47
N LEU A 96 -14.38 24.04 -20.29
CA LEU A 96 -15.04 23.95 -18.99
C LEU A 96 -14.96 22.53 -18.43
N LEU A 97 -15.24 21.52 -19.26
CA LEU A 97 -15.15 20.11 -18.88
C LEU A 97 -13.74 19.74 -18.42
N GLU A 98 -12.70 20.21 -19.12
CA GLU A 98 -11.31 19.95 -18.75
C GLU A 98 -10.91 20.67 -17.44
N ILE A 99 -11.37 21.91 -17.24
CA ILE A 99 -11.19 22.61 -15.97
C ILE A 99 -11.84 21.81 -14.84
N PHE A 100 -13.08 21.35 -15.04
CA PHE A 100 -13.80 20.55 -14.05
C PHE A 100 -13.04 19.26 -13.70
N ILE A 101 -12.61 18.49 -14.72
CA ILE A 101 -11.83 17.26 -14.51
C ILE A 101 -10.54 17.56 -13.74
N ARG A 102 -9.79 18.60 -14.12
CA ARG A 102 -8.55 18.98 -13.42
C ARG A 102 -8.81 19.39 -11.98
N MET A 103 -9.87 20.14 -11.73
CA MET A 103 -10.27 20.54 -10.38
C MET A 103 -10.62 19.32 -9.52
N THR A 104 -11.43 18.40 -10.04
CA THR A 104 -11.76 17.15 -9.34
C THR A 104 -10.51 16.33 -9.01
N ILE A 105 -9.58 16.17 -9.96
CA ILE A 105 -8.33 15.45 -9.72
C ILE A 105 -7.49 16.14 -8.64
N LYS A 106 -7.38 17.48 -8.70
CA LYS A 106 -6.63 18.25 -7.70
C LYS A 106 -7.23 18.09 -6.30
N ILE A 107 -8.56 18.16 -6.18
CA ILE A 107 -9.27 17.97 -4.92
C ILE A 107 -9.05 16.55 -4.40
N TYR A 108 -9.20 15.53 -5.25
CA TYR A 108 -8.95 14.15 -4.86
C TYR A 108 -7.50 13.94 -4.37
N LEU A 109 -6.51 14.45 -5.11
CA LEU A 109 -5.11 14.36 -4.70
C LEU A 109 -4.83 15.14 -3.41
N MET A 110 -5.48 16.28 -3.21
CA MET A 110 -5.39 17.05 -1.97
C MET A 110 -5.93 16.23 -0.80
N ILE A 111 -7.11 15.61 -0.93
CA ILE A 111 -7.71 14.75 0.10
C ILE A 111 -6.78 13.57 0.43
N VAL A 112 -6.30 12.86 -0.58
CA VAL A 112 -5.38 11.72 -0.38
C VAL A 112 -4.09 12.16 0.32
N LYS A 113 -3.50 13.30 -0.08
CA LYS A 113 -2.30 13.84 0.58
C LYS A 113 -2.58 14.23 2.03
N THR A 114 -3.72 14.84 2.32
CA THR A 114 -4.12 15.17 3.69
C THR A 114 -4.27 13.93 4.55
N ILE A 115 -4.96 12.90 4.05
CA ILE A 115 -5.12 11.62 4.75
C ILE A 115 -3.75 10.94 4.96
N GLN A 116 -2.89 10.94 3.95
CA GLN A 116 -1.56 10.35 4.06
C GLN A 116 -0.69 11.09 5.09
N LEU A 117 -0.76 12.42 5.11
CA LEU A 117 -0.04 13.24 6.08
C LEU A 117 -0.58 13.03 7.50
N MET A 118 -1.91 12.99 7.66
CA MET A 118 -2.58 12.91 8.97
C MET A 118 -2.64 11.51 9.56
N LEU A 119 -2.65 10.43 8.75
CA LEU A 119 -2.76 9.06 9.26
C LEU A 119 -1.48 8.27 9.07
N VAL A 120 -0.92 8.24 7.86
CA VAL A 120 0.21 7.35 7.57
C VAL A 120 1.46 7.80 8.32
N ARG A 121 1.79 9.10 8.29
CA ARG A 121 2.98 9.60 8.98
C ARG A 121 2.95 9.39 10.50
N PRO A 122 1.88 9.74 11.25
CA PRO A 122 1.89 9.50 12.70
C PRO A 122 1.93 8.01 13.04
N VAL A 123 1.25 7.14 12.28
CA VAL A 123 1.29 5.69 12.51
C VAL A 123 2.72 5.16 12.35
N THR A 124 3.46 5.60 11.32
CA THR A 124 4.86 5.20 11.15
C THR A 124 5.76 5.68 12.28
N TRP A 125 5.53 6.90 12.79
CA TRP A 125 6.24 7.44 13.95
C TRP A 125 5.98 6.62 15.21
N ILE A 126 4.72 6.26 15.47
CA ILE A 126 4.34 5.42 16.61
C ILE A 126 5.03 4.05 16.54
N PHE A 127 5.11 3.43 15.36
CA PHE A 127 5.82 2.16 15.21
C PHE A 127 7.33 2.31 15.46
N PHE A 128 7.94 3.39 14.98
CA PHE A 128 9.36 3.67 15.21
C PHE A 128 9.68 3.95 16.69
N THR A 129 8.82 4.68 17.40
CA THR A 129 9.00 4.92 18.84
C THR A 129 8.83 3.63 19.65
N LEU A 130 7.83 2.81 19.34
CA LEU A 130 7.63 1.49 19.97
C LEU A 130 8.84 0.58 19.81
N THR A 131 9.33 0.44 18.58
CA THR A 131 10.52 -0.39 18.30
C THR A 131 11.75 0.13 19.03
N THR A 132 11.94 1.45 19.07
CA THR A 132 13.04 2.08 19.81
C THR A 132 12.97 1.76 21.32
N ILE A 133 11.79 1.85 21.93
CA ILE A 133 11.57 1.51 23.35
C ILE A 133 11.90 0.04 23.63
N VAL A 134 11.46 -0.87 22.77
CA VAL A 134 11.74 -2.30 22.92
C VAL A 134 13.26 -2.57 22.87
N PHE A 135 13.96 -1.97 21.91
CA PHE A 135 15.41 -2.12 21.78
C PHE A 135 16.19 -1.52 22.96
N THR A 136 15.76 -0.38 23.52
CA THR A 136 16.42 0.22 24.69
C THR A 136 16.23 -0.64 25.95
N LEU A 137 15.04 -1.20 26.15
CA LEU A 137 14.77 -2.14 27.26
C LEU A 137 15.61 -3.41 27.16
N LEU A 138 15.65 -4.03 25.98
CA LEU A 138 16.50 -5.22 25.72
C LEU A 138 17.97 -4.93 26.00
N LYS A 139 18.49 -3.79 25.53
CA LYS A 139 19.87 -3.37 25.82
C LYS A 139 20.09 -3.15 27.32
N GLY A 140 19.14 -2.52 28.02
CA GLY A 140 19.20 -2.31 29.47
C GLY A 140 19.23 -3.63 30.27
N ILE A 141 18.43 -4.62 29.87
CA ILE A 141 18.45 -5.94 30.50
C ILE A 141 19.79 -6.63 30.27
N TRP A 142 20.33 -6.56 29.04
CA TRP A 142 21.61 -7.16 28.71
C TRP A 142 22.79 -6.54 29.48
N THR A 143 22.79 -5.22 29.70
CA THR A 143 23.81 -4.56 30.51
C THR A 143 23.73 -4.99 31.98
N LEU A 144 22.51 -5.13 32.52
CA LEU A 144 22.30 -5.64 33.88
C LEU A 144 22.78 -7.09 34.03
N VAL A 145 22.42 -7.98 33.10
CA VAL A 145 22.88 -9.38 33.11
C VAL A 145 24.41 -9.47 33.02
N LYS A 146 25.04 -8.68 32.15
CA LYS A 146 26.51 -8.60 32.07
C LYS A 146 27.14 -8.10 33.38
N ALA A 147 26.55 -7.09 34.01
CA ALA A 147 27.02 -6.58 35.30
C ALA A 147 26.93 -7.66 36.38
N LEU A 148 25.80 -8.36 36.48
CA LEU A 148 25.60 -9.47 37.41
C LEU A 148 26.59 -10.61 37.18
N LEU A 149 26.78 -11.05 35.93
CA LEU A 149 27.77 -12.08 35.58
C LEU A 149 29.19 -11.66 35.96
N LYS A 150 29.55 -10.40 35.71
CA LYS A 150 30.88 -9.87 36.07
C LYS A 150 31.09 -9.92 37.59
N ILE A 151 30.08 -9.54 38.37
CA ILE A 151 30.11 -9.60 39.84
C ILE A 151 30.22 -11.06 40.31
N LEU A 152 29.42 -11.97 39.75
CA LEU A 152 29.43 -13.39 40.10
C LEU A 152 30.81 -14.03 39.81
N LEU A 153 31.40 -13.75 38.64
CA LEU A 153 32.74 -14.23 38.30
C LEU A 153 33.81 -13.63 39.21
N TRP A 154 33.67 -12.37 39.61
CA TRP A 154 34.60 -11.73 40.54
C TRP A 154 34.53 -12.36 41.94
N LEU A 155 33.33 -12.63 42.45
CA LEU A 155 33.11 -13.36 43.71
C LEU A 155 33.66 -14.79 43.64
N LEU A 156 33.38 -15.51 42.56
CA LEU A 156 33.90 -16.85 42.33
C LEU A 156 35.43 -16.86 42.30
N LYS A 157 36.04 -15.87 41.63
CA LYS A 157 37.50 -15.73 41.58
C LYS A 157 38.06 -15.41 42.96
N ILE A 158 37.40 -14.57 43.74
CA ILE A 158 37.78 -14.26 45.13
C ILE A 158 37.77 -15.51 46.01
N PHE A 159 36.78 -16.38 45.86
CA PHE A 159 36.68 -17.60 46.65
C PHE A 159 37.63 -18.72 46.18
N LEU A 160 37.80 -18.88 44.87
CA LEU A 160 38.68 -19.90 44.31
C LEU A 160 40.16 -19.53 44.43
N ALA A 161 40.53 -18.25 44.36
CA ALA A 161 41.91 -17.78 44.48
C ALA A 161 42.64 -18.29 45.73
N PRO A 162 42.09 -18.20 46.96
CA PRO A 162 42.74 -18.73 48.16
C PRO A 162 42.82 -20.27 48.14
N ILE A 163 41.83 -20.97 47.59
CA ILE A 163 41.89 -22.44 47.43
C ILE A 163 43.04 -22.83 46.50
N PHE A 164 43.19 -22.14 45.36
CA PHE A 164 44.31 -22.38 44.45
C PHE A 164 45.66 -22.05 45.08
N TRP A 165 45.73 -20.98 45.90
CA TRP A 165 46.93 -20.61 46.62
C TRP A 165 47.32 -21.68 47.67
N MET A 166 46.35 -22.18 48.43
CA MET A 166 46.52 -23.30 49.36
C MET A 166 46.98 -24.58 48.64
N MET A 167 46.34 -24.94 47.52
CA MET A 167 46.75 -26.09 46.71
C MET A 167 48.20 -25.97 46.21
N LYS A 168 48.63 -24.76 45.84
CA LYS A 168 50.01 -24.50 45.41
C LYS A 168 51.01 -24.65 46.55
N ILE A 169 50.67 -24.20 47.76
CA ILE A 169 51.48 -24.40 48.97
C ILE A 169 51.59 -25.89 49.29
N PHE A 170 50.46 -26.62 49.24
CA PHE A 170 50.42 -28.06 49.47
C PHE A 170 51.29 -28.82 48.45
N TRP A 171 51.25 -28.42 47.17
CA TRP A 171 52.09 -28.99 46.12
C TRP A 171 53.59 -28.77 46.35
N LYS A 172 53.98 -27.66 47.00
CA LYS A 172 55.38 -27.38 47.34
C LYS A 172 55.87 -28.29 48.48
N LEU A 173 55.02 -28.63 49.44
CA LEU A 173 55.33 -29.53 50.55
C LEU A 173 55.29 -31.04 50.22
N MET A 174 54.71 -31.45 49.08
CA MET A 174 54.58 -32.89 48.78
C MET A 174 55.91 -33.58 48.41
N PRO A 175 56.19 -34.79 48.94
CA PRO A 175 57.38 -35.58 48.61
C PRO A 175 57.36 -36.10 47.16
N LYS A 176 58.55 -36.32 46.57
CA LYS A 176 58.76 -36.64 45.15
C LYS A 176 57.94 -37.85 44.62
N LYS A 177 57.60 -38.83 45.48
CA LYS A 177 56.78 -40.01 45.10
C LYS A 177 55.34 -39.65 44.73
N ILE A 178 54.74 -38.67 45.41
CA ILE A 178 53.35 -38.31 45.18
C ILE A 178 53.22 -37.44 43.93
N LYS A 179 54.17 -36.52 43.70
CA LYS A 179 54.28 -35.76 42.45
C LYS A 179 54.31 -36.67 41.22
N LYS A 180 55.11 -37.74 41.26
CA LYS A 180 55.21 -38.73 40.18
C LYS A 180 53.90 -39.51 39.92
N SER A 181 53.11 -39.73 40.97
CA SER A 181 51.82 -40.43 40.87
C SER A 181 50.73 -39.53 40.29
N VAL A 182 50.70 -38.25 40.69
CA VAL A 182 49.79 -37.26 40.11
C VAL A 182 50.18 -36.95 38.66
N GLU A 183 51.47 -36.94 38.34
CA GLU A 183 51.96 -36.75 36.96
C GLU A 183 51.57 -37.94 36.06
N LYS A 184 51.60 -39.18 36.59
CA LYS A 184 51.02 -40.35 35.89
C LYS A 184 49.52 -40.22 35.68
N LEU A 185 48.76 -39.80 36.70
CA LEU A 185 47.31 -39.57 36.59
C LEU A 185 46.98 -38.45 35.59
N TYR A 186 47.72 -37.35 35.63
CA TYR A 186 47.60 -36.25 34.69
C TYR A 186 47.88 -36.71 33.26
N ASN A 187 48.97 -37.44 33.02
CA ASN A 187 49.31 -37.97 31.70
C ASN A 187 48.26 -38.98 31.20
N TYR A 188 47.68 -39.78 32.09
CA TYR A 188 46.59 -40.70 31.75
C TYR A 188 45.29 -39.95 31.37
N LEU A 189 44.89 -38.95 32.17
CA LEU A 189 43.72 -38.12 31.92
C LEU A 189 43.90 -37.26 30.65
N ALA A 190 45.10 -36.72 30.42
CA ALA A 190 45.45 -36.00 29.20
C ALA A 190 45.37 -36.91 27.96
N GLY A 191 45.80 -38.18 28.09
CA GLY A 191 45.65 -39.19 27.04
C GLY A 191 44.19 -39.52 26.71
N LYS A 192 43.32 -39.62 27.73
CA LYS A 192 41.87 -39.76 27.51
C LYS A 192 41.24 -38.50 26.91
N TRP A 193 41.63 -37.32 27.39
CA TRP A 193 41.16 -36.04 26.86
C TRP A 193 41.54 -35.84 25.39
N LYS A 194 42.75 -36.22 24.99
CA LYS A 194 43.20 -36.17 23.59
C LYS A 194 42.35 -37.08 22.69
N ARG A 195 41.94 -38.26 23.19
CA ARG A 195 41.01 -39.14 22.47
C ARG A 195 39.62 -38.54 22.32
N VAL A 196 39.05 -37.99 23.41
CA VAL A 196 37.74 -37.32 23.36
C VAL A 196 37.79 -36.11 22.41
N LYS A 197 38.84 -35.29 22.49
CA LYS A 197 39.05 -34.15 21.59
C LYS A 197 39.15 -34.62 20.13
N ASN A 198 39.91 -35.66 19.83
CA ASN A 198 40.02 -36.21 18.47
C ASN A 198 38.69 -36.78 17.97
N TYR A 199 37.89 -37.42 18.84
CA TYR A 199 36.56 -37.91 18.48
C TYR A 199 35.60 -36.76 18.15
N ILE A 200 35.59 -35.71 18.97
CA ILE A 200 34.80 -34.51 18.72
C ILE A 200 35.25 -33.84 17.40
N ASN A 201 36.57 -33.71 17.18
CA ASN A 201 37.10 -33.07 15.98
C ASN A 201 36.81 -33.88 14.71
N ASN A 202 36.89 -35.21 14.77
CA ASN A 202 36.51 -36.09 13.66
C ASN A 202 35.01 -36.07 13.39
N LYS A 203 34.18 -35.97 14.44
CA LYS A 203 32.73 -35.85 14.27
C LYS A 203 32.37 -34.49 13.65
N ILE A 204 33.02 -33.41 14.08
CA ILE A 204 32.87 -32.07 13.47
C ILE A 204 33.32 -32.08 12.00
N SER A 205 34.46 -32.69 11.67
CA SER A 205 34.94 -32.76 10.27
C SER A 205 34.08 -33.65 9.38
N PHE A 206 33.45 -34.69 9.93
CA PHE A 206 32.49 -35.53 9.22
C PHE A 206 31.19 -34.80 8.89
N TRP A 207 30.70 -33.95 9.80
CA TRP A 207 29.55 -33.08 9.54
C TRP A 207 29.87 -31.97 8.53
N LYS A 208 31.09 -31.41 8.58
CA LYS A 208 31.58 -30.41 7.62
C LYS A 208 31.81 -30.92 6.18
N LYS A 209 31.73 -32.24 5.95
CA LYS A 209 31.84 -32.89 4.64
C LYS A 209 30.48 -33.29 4.03
N ARG A 210 29.37 -33.08 4.76
CA ARG A 210 28.01 -33.40 4.33
C ARG A 210 27.16 -32.18 3.95
N GLU A 211 27.65 -30.97 4.21
CA GLU A 211 27.26 -29.74 3.49
C GLU A 211 28.13 -29.58 2.25
#